data_AF-A0A920MF02-F1
#
_entry.id   AF-A0A920MF02-F1
#
_cell.length_a   1.000
_cell.length_b   1.000
_cell.length_c   1.000
_cell.angle_alpha   90.00
_cell.angle_beta   90.00
_cell.angle_gamma   90.00
#
_symmetry.space_group_name_H-M   'P 1'
#
loop_
_entity.id
_entity.type
_entity.pdbx_description
1 polymer ?
#
loop_
_entity_poly.entity_id
_entity_poly.type
_entity_poly.pdbx_seq_one_letter_code
_entity_poly.pdbx_strand_id
1 'polypeptide(L)'
;MIKQIKEKEFHQMYLIHGAEDLLILEAQDEIRSNAYNLGFTERSRFYFDARSNWDGVFAELKSPSLFAEKKIIEINLPLGRPGKRGFLLF
;
A
#
# COMPACT_ATOMS: atom_id res chain seq x y z
N MET A 1 -1.36 11.72 -15.42
CA MET A 1 -0.93 12.99 -14.78
C MET A 1 0.04 12.61 -13.66
N ILE A 2 1.33 12.61 -13.95
CA ILE A 2 2.40 12.25 -12.99
C ILE A 2 2.59 13.46 -12.10
N LYS A 3 2.05 13.42 -10.87
CA LYS A 3 2.24 14.52 -9.91
C LYS A 3 3.63 14.36 -9.30
N GLN A 4 4.57 15.13 -9.84
CA GLN A 4 5.90 15.39 -9.28
C GLN A 4 5.79 15.66 -7.77
N ILE A 5 6.42 14.79 -6.96
CA ILE A 5 6.53 14.96 -5.51
C ILE A 5 7.75 15.87 -5.27
N LYS A 6 7.53 17.18 -5.30
CA LYS A 6 8.43 18.17 -4.69
C LYS A 6 7.81 18.60 -3.36
N GLU A 7 8.59 18.43 -2.29
CA GLU A 7 8.30 18.75 -0.88
C GLU A 7 7.32 17.77 -0.20
N LYS A 8 7.92 16.73 0.39
CA LYS A 8 7.33 15.44 0.80
C LYS A 8 6.43 15.53 2.04
N GLU A 9 5.17 15.86 1.86
CA GLU A 9 4.14 15.47 2.82
C GLU A 9 3.92 13.95 2.72
N PHE A 10 4.07 13.23 3.84
CA PHE A 10 3.81 11.79 3.89
C PHE A 10 2.31 11.56 4.07
N HIS A 11 1.69 10.87 3.11
CA HIS A 11 0.27 10.55 3.13
C HIS A 11 0.03 9.14 3.69
N GLN A 12 -1.15 8.92 4.29
CA GLN A 12 -1.51 7.62 4.85
C GLN A 12 -1.84 6.56 3.78
N MET A 13 -2.05 6.97 2.53
CA MET A 13 -2.43 6.10 1.42
C MET A 13 -1.81 6.57 0.11
N TYR A 14 -1.32 5.62 -0.67
CA TYR A 14 -0.74 5.86 -2.00
C TYR A 14 -1.31 4.87 -3.00
N LEU A 15 -1.77 5.38 -4.15
CA LEU A 15 -2.11 4.56 -5.32
C LEU A 15 -0.99 4.68 -6.34
N ILE A 16 -0.27 3.59 -6.57
CA ILE A 16 0.81 3.55 -7.56
C ILE A 16 0.28 2.78 -8.78
N HIS A 17 0.27 3.43 -9.93
CA HIS A 17 -0.11 2.83 -11.20
C HIS A 17 0.84 3.31 -12.29
N GLY A 18 1.20 2.43 -13.23
CA GLY A 18 2.13 2.75 -14.30
C GLY A 18 2.15 1.64 -15.35
N ALA A 19 2.71 1.94 -16.52
CA ALA A 19 2.94 0.95 -17.58
C ALA A 19 4.32 0.28 -17.45
N GLU A 20 5.22 0.89 -16.67
CA GLU A 20 6.60 0.44 -16.49
C GLU A 20 6.79 -0.08 -15.07
N ASP A 21 7.07 -1.38 -14.95
CA ASP A 21 7.25 -2.05 -13.65
C ASP A 21 8.40 -1.45 -12.84
N LEU A 22 9.48 -1.04 -13.50
CA LEU A 22 10.64 -0.45 -12.83
C LEU A 22 10.26 0.83 -12.07
N LEU A 23 9.50 1.72 -12.72
CA LEU A 23 9.05 2.97 -12.09
C LEU A 23 8.08 2.71 -10.92
N ILE A 24 7.25 1.67 -11.02
CA ILE A 24 6.37 1.25 -9.92
C ILE A 24 7.21 0.78 -8.72
N LEU A 25 8.25 -0.03 -8.98
CA LEU A 25 9.13 -0.53 -7.93
C LEU A 25 9.91 0.61 -7.25
N GLU A 26 10.47 1.54 -8.03
CA GLU A 26 11.17 2.70 -7.50
C GLU A 26 10.27 3.58 -6.62
N ALA A 27 9.04 3.84 -7.06
CA ALA A 27 8.06 4.58 -6.27
C ALA A 27 7.71 3.85 -4.96
N GLN A 28 7.55 2.52 -5.01
CA GLN A 28 7.32 1.70 -3.83
C GLN A 28 8.51 1.73 -2.85
N ASP A 29 9.74 1.67 -3.36
CA ASP A 29 10.96 1.76 -2.55
C ASP A 29 11.09 3.13 -1.89
N GLU A 30 10.78 4.22 -2.60
CA GLU A 30 10.83 5.58 -2.06
C GLU A 30 9.81 5.80 -0.93
N ILE A 31 8.56 5.35 -1.13
CA ILE A 31 7.51 5.43 -0.10
C ILE A 31 7.90 4.61 1.13
N ARG A 32 8.42 3.38 0.92
CA ARG A 32 8.88 2.52 2.02
C ARG A 32 10.03 3.15 2.81
N SER A 33 11.04 3.68 2.12
CA SER A 33 12.17 4.35 2.75
C SER A 33 11.71 5.51 3.64
N ASN A 34 10.77 6.33 3.16
CA ASN A 34 10.20 7.40 3.96
C ASN A 34 9.36 6.89 5.15
N ALA A 35 8.56 5.84 4.94
CA ALA A 35 7.79 5.22 6.01
C ALA A 35 8.68 4.65 7.13
N TYR A 36 9.79 3.98 6.79
CA TYR A 36 10.75 3.48 7.77
C TYR A 36 11.32 4.62 8.64
N ASN A 37 11.64 5.78 8.03
CA ASN A 37 12.10 6.96 8.77
C ASN A 37 11.03 7.55 9.72
N LEU A 38 9.75 7.29 9.47
CA LEU A 38 8.62 7.73 10.30
C LEU A 38 8.20 6.71 11.37
N GLY A 39 8.98 5.64 11.55
CA GLY A 39 8.77 4.61 12.56
C GLY A 39 7.79 3.52 12.16
N PHE A 40 7.55 3.31 10.86
CA PHE A 40 6.82 2.15 10.37
C PHE A 40 7.77 0.94 10.36
N THR A 41 7.62 0.01 11.30
CA THR A 41 8.53 -1.12 11.49
C THR A 41 8.00 -2.42 10.92
N GLU A 42 6.67 -2.52 10.74
CA GLU A 42 6.02 -3.71 10.22
C GLU A 42 5.57 -3.55 8.76
N ARG A 43 5.50 -4.68 8.05
CA ARG A 43 5.02 -4.75 6.67
C ARG A 43 4.19 -6.00 6.41
N SER A 44 2.95 -5.82 5.98
CA SER A 44 2.14 -6.89 5.38
C SER A 44 1.96 -6.63 3.90
N ARG A 45 2.25 -7.64 3.07
CA ARG A 45 2.06 -7.57 1.62
C ARG A 45 1.01 -8.58 1.20
N PHE A 46 0.03 -8.11 0.44
CA PHE A 46 -1.00 -8.92 -0.15
C PHE A 46 -0.88 -8.88 -1.68
N TYR A 47 -1.00 -10.04 -2.30
CA TYR A 47 -1.09 -10.19 -3.75
C TYR A 47 -2.51 -10.63 -4.08
N PHE A 48 -3.23 -9.78 -4.81
CA PHE A 48 -4.60 -10.05 -5.19
C PHE A 48 -4.68 -10.49 -6.64
N ASP A 49 -5.35 -11.62 -6.86
CA ASP A 49 -5.88 -12.05 -8.15
C ASP A 49 -7.40 -11.83 -8.23
N ALA A 50 -8.03 -12.27 -9.32
CA ALA A 50 -9.47 -12.12 -9.53
C ALA A 50 -10.35 -12.86 -8.49
N ARG A 51 -9.80 -13.78 -7.70
CA ARG A 51 -10.52 -14.60 -6.71
C ARG A 51 -10.10 -14.30 -5.28
N SER A 52 -9.14 -13.40 -5.09
CA SER A 52 -8.54 -13.12 -3.80
C SER A 52 -9.54 -12.49 -2.83
N ASN A 53 -9.44 -12.89 -1.57
CA ASN A 53 -10.34 -12.47 -0.53
C ASN A 53 -9.76 -11.28 0.26
N TRP A 54 -10.56 -10.23 0.41
CA TRP A 54 -10.20 -9.02 1.13
C TRP A 54 -10.23 -9.17 2.66
N ASP A 55 -10.82 -10.25 3.17
CA ASP A 55 -10.98 -10.46 4.60
C ASP A 55 -9.65 -10.42 5.37
N GLY A 56 -8.55 -10.90 4.77
CA GLY A 56 -7.21 -10.83 5.37
C GLY A 56 -6.68 -9.40 5.50
N VAL A 57 -6.92 -8.55 4.51
CA VAL A 57 -6.55 -7.13 4.54
C VAL A 57 -7.36 -6.39 5.60
N PHE A 58 -8.67 -6.65 5.67
CA PHE A 58 -9.54 -6.04 6.68
C PHE A 58 -9.21 -6.52 8.10
N ALA A 59 -8.83 -7.78 8.26
CA ALA A 59 -8.35 -8.30 9.54
C ALA A 59 -7.06 -7.60 9.97
N GLU A 60 -6.11 -7.42 9.05
CA GLU A 60 -4.86 -6.69 9.32
C GLU A 60 -5.12 -5.24 9.73
N LEU A 61 -6.01 -4.54 9.03
CA LEU A 61 -6.39 -3.15 9.35
C LEU A 61 -7.10 -2.99 10.69
N LYS A 62 -7.84 -4.02 11.11
CA LYS A 62 -8.58 -4.04 12.38
C LYS A 62 -7.77 -4.61 13.53
N SER A 63 -6.59 -5.19 13.26
CA SER A 63 -5.71 -5.73 14.28
C SER A 63 -5.14 -4.57 15.10
N PRO A 64 -5.51 -4.43 16.39
CA PRO A 64 -4.90 -3.41 17.23
C PRO A 64 -3.44 -3.81 17.46
N SER A 65 -2.50 -2.97 17.04
CA SER A 65 -1.10 -3.17 17.38
C SER A 65 -0.96 -3.11 18.91
N LEU A 66 -0.55 -4.22 19.52
CA LEU A 66 -0.31 -4.32 20.96
C LEU A 66 0.83 -3.40 21.42
N PHE A 67 1.66 -2.92 20.49
CA PHE A 67 2.86 -2.13 20.74
C PHE A 67 2.81 -0.72 20.14
N ALA A 68 1.64 -0.29 19.62
CA ALA A 68 1.49 0.97 18.87
C ALA A 68 2.45 1.09 17.66
N GLU A 69 2.88 -0.06 17.12
CA GLU A 69 3.76 -0.10 15.95
C GLU A 69 2.99 0.32 14.70
N LYS A 70 3.60 1.22 13.93
CA LYS A 70 3.05 1.65 12.64
C LYS A 70 3.38 0.58 11.60
N LYS A 71 2.41 0.26 10.77
CA LYS A 71 2.50 -0.82 9.79
C LYS A 71 2.24 -0.34 8.37
N ILE A 72 3.02 -0.87 7.44
CA ILE A 72 2.84 -0.69 6.01
C ILE A 72 1.99 -1.86 5.49
N ILE A 73 0.86 -1.54 4.86
CA ILE A 73 0.02 -2.54 4.17
C ILE A 73 0.15 -2.30 2.67
N GLU A 74 0.78 -3.25 1.97
CA GLU A 74 0.93 -3.22 0.51
C GLU A 74 -0.05 -4.16 -0.15
N ILE A 75 -0.77 -3.66 -1.15
CA ILE A 75 -1.75 -4.44 -1.92
C ILE A 75 -1.35 -4.37 -3.39
N ASN A 76 -0.87 -5.49 -3.93
CA ASN A 76 -0.55 -5.61 -5.35
C ASN A 76 -1.76 -6.17 -6.11
N LEU A 77 -2.22 -5.42 -7.12
CA LEU A 77 -3.35 -5.74 -7.98
C LEU A 77 -2.88 -5.78 -9.45
N PRO A 78 -2.36 -6.93 -9.95
CA PRO A 78 -1.80 -7.03 -11.30
C PRO A 78 -2.82 -6.73 -12.41
N LEU A 79 -4.10 -7.03 -12.16
CA LEU A 79 -5.20 -6.80 -13.12
C LEU A 79 -5.93 -5.46 -12.89
N GLY A 80 -5.49 -4.64 -11.92
CA GLY A 80 -6.01 -3.29 -11.65
C GLY A 80 -7.47 -3.21 -11.19
N ARG A 81 -8.17 -4.34 -11.00
CA ARG A 81 -9.58 -4.36 -10.62
C ARG A 81 -9.74 -4.79 -9.15
N PRO A 82 -9.95 -3.85 -8.21
CA PRO A 82 -10.13 -4.19 -6.79
C PRO A 82 -11.46 -4.91 -6.49
N GLY A 83 -12.40 -4.92 -7.44
CA GLY A 83 -13.74 -5.48 -7.25
C GLY A 83 -14.57 -4.68 -6.25
N LYS A 84 -15.80 -5.15 -5.95
CA LYS A 84 -16.75 -4.41 -5.09
C LYS A 84 -16.27 -4.21 -3.66
N ARG A 85 -15.56 -5.20 -3.08
CA ARG A 85 -15.07 -5.13 -1.69
C ARG A 85 -13.81 -4.27 -1.56
N GLY A 86 -12.91 -4.34 -2.54
CA GLY A 86 -11.69 -3.53 -2.55
C GLY A 86 -11.95 -2.04 -2.71
N PHE A 87 -13.08 -1.63 -3.31
CA PHE A 87 -13.45 -0.22 -3.40
C PHE A 87 -13.64 0.44 -2.03
N LEU A 88 -13.96 -0.31 -0.97
CA LEU A 88 -14.10 0.25 0.38
C LEU A 88 -12.75 0.68 1.01
N LEU A 89 -11.63 0.37 0.35
CA LEU A 89 -10.27 0.73 0.78
C LEU A 89 -9.73 1.97 0.07
N PHE A 90 -10.44 2.51 -0.93
CA PHE A 90 -10.05 3.71 -1.69
C PHE A 90 -11.10 4.81 -1.52
#